data_AF-A0A8T1A817-F1
#
_entry.id   AF-A0A8T1A817-F1
#
_cell.length_a   1.000
_cell.length_b   1.000
_cell.length_c   1.000
_cell.angle_alpha   90.00
_cell.angle_beta   90.00
_cell.angle_gamma   90.00
#
_symmetry.space_group_name_H-M   'P 1'
#
loop_
_entity.id
_entity.type
_entity.pdbx_description
1 polymer ?
#
loop_
_entity_poly.entity_id
_entity_poly.type
_entity_poly.pdbx_seq_one_letter_code
_entity_poly.pdbx_strand_id
1 'polypeptide(L)'
;MKNTNVVEDMEEIAAEAQLTNELPDTTPFTFEYPLDDGAPELGGGSDDDPLVIGITSTFLLKAAAWDPGTFVFHMDATFKLVTCAYPVIVCGISDAARQFHPMAFFITSQKTVVQYAHALRSMMDIYKVVVGRPFLVRYCMGDAEDAQINGVEQTLAAPCASAPSKPELHYLMCFFHVVENMKKRVPSLSNNAKYLVYRQIYDMHYARDATEFATIQERADALWRAVPELRRFADYFQQTWIRSCFCKWQCLWSPTGFAETNNPVEVQQSE
;
A
#
# COMPACT_ATOMS: atom_id res chain seq x y z
N MET A 1 -27.23 27.21 -13.14
CA MET A 1 -26.30 26.20 -12.61
C MET A 1 -26.98 25.53 -11.45
N LYS A 2 -27.38 24.26 -11.60
CA LYS A 2 -27.87 23.47 -10.48
C LYS A 2 -26.68 23.20 -9.58
N ASN A 3 -26.83 23.49 -8.30
CA ASN A 3 -25.94 23.05 -7.24
C ASN A 3 -26.18 21.53 -7.13
N THR A 4 -25.30 20.71 -7.69
CA THR A 4 -25.34 19.26 -7.50
C THR A 4 -24.75 18.95 -6.13
N ASN A 5 -25.57 18.41 -5.22
CA ASN A 5 -25.10 17.82 -3.98
C ASN A 5 -24.34 16.55 -4.37
N VAL A 6 -23.00 16.61 -4.34
CA VAL A 6 -22.11 15.58 -4.90
C VAL A 6 -22.20 14.24 -4.12
N VAL A 7 -22.68 14.27 -2.87
CA VAL A 7 -22.79 13.08 -2.00
C VAL A 7 -24.08 12.29 -2.26
N GLU A 8 -25.22 12.97 -2.46
CA GLU A 8 -26.51 12.32 -2.76
C GLU A 8 -26.44 11.47 -4.05
N ASP A 9 -25.77 12.00 -5.09
CA ASP A 9 -25.53 11.27 -6.34
C ASP A 9 -24.63 10.03 -6.12
N MET A 10 -23.71 10.07 -5.14
CA MET A 10 -22.84 8.94 -4.79
C MET A 10 -23.58 7.88 -3.96
N GLU A 11 -24.49 8.29 -3.08
CA GLU A 11 -25.35 7.39 -2.31
C GLU A 11 -26.31 6.62 -3.22
N GLU A 12 -26.87 7.28 -4.25
CA GLU A 12 -27.71 6.62 -5.26
C GLU A 12 -26.91 5.57 -6.05
N ILE A 13 -25.71 5.92 -6.53
CA ILE A 13 -24.83 4.98 -7.22
C ILE A 13 -24.43 3.81 -6.31
N ALA A 14 -24.10 4.08 -5.04
CA ALA A 14 -23.74 3.06 -4.07
C ALA A 14 -24.92 2.15 -3.71
N ALA A 15 -26.15 2.66 -3.76
CA ALA A 15 -27.36 1.89 -3.51
C ALA A 15 -27.62 0.89 -4.65
N GLU A 16 -27.41 1.32 -5.89
CA GLU A 16 -27.57 0.47 -7.08
C GLU A 16 -26.43 -0.56 -7.24
N ALA A 17 -25.26 -0.27 -6.68
CA ALA A 17 -24.05 -1.07 -6.82
C ALA A 17 -23.76 -1.97 -5.61
N GLN A 18 -24.75 -2.37 -4.80
CA GLN A 18 -24.51 -3.28 -3.67
C GLN A 18 -24.27 -4.73 -4.11
N LEU A 19 -23.50 -5.49 -3.30
CA LEU A 19 -23.32 -6.92 -3.52
C LEU A 19 -24.67 -7.67 -3.36
N THR A 20 -25.05 -8.43 -4.40
CA THR A 20 -26.20 -9.32 -4.37
C THR A 20 -25.80 -10.74 -4.78
N ASN A 21 -26.59 -11.74 -4.38
CA ASN A 21 -26.29 -13.15 -4.69
C ASN A 21 -26.33 -13.49 -6.18
N GLU A 22 -26.99 -12.66 -6.99
CA GLU A 22 -27.15 -12.86 -8.44
C GLU A 22 -26.14 -12.06 -9.27
N LEU A 23 -25.28 -11.29 -8.61
CA LEU A 23 -24.34 -10.40 -9.28
C LEU A 23 -23.28 -11.22 -10.05
N PRO A 24 -23.08 -10.99 -11.37
CA PRO A 24 -22.02 -11.65 -12.13
C PRO A 24 -20.65 -11.35 -11.54
N ASP A 25 -19.73 -12.32 -11.63
CA ASP A 25 -18.46 -12.24 -10.91
C ASP A 25 -17.59 -11.01 -11.27
N THR A 26 -17.70 -10.55 -12.51
CA THR A 26 -16.94 -9.42 -13.04
C THR A 26 -17.62 -8.06 -12.82
N THR A 27 -18.87 -8.05 -12.37
CA THR A 27 -19.61 -6.80 -12.17
C THR A 27 -19.10 -6.13 -10.89
N PRO A 28 -18.68 -4.86 -10.98
CA PRO A 28 -18.21 -4.14 -9.80
C PRO A 28 -19.38 -3.84 -8.86
N PHE A 29 -19.08 -3.80 -7.57
CA PHE A 29 -19.97 -3.40 -6.50
C PHE A 29 -19.23 -2.54 -5.49
N THR A 30 -19.98 -1.71 -4.78
CA THR A 30 -19.50 -0.87 -3.69
C THR A 30 -19.75 -1.55 -2.35
N PHE A 31 -18.89 -1.25 -1.38
CA PHE A 31 -19.01 -1.71 -0.01
C PHE A 31 -18.45 -0.63 0.91
N GLU A 32 -18.51 -0.90 2.22
CA GLU A 32 -17.89 -0.06 3.25
C GLU A 32 -18.63 1.25 3.53
N TYR A 33 -19.92 1.12 3.85
CA TYR A 33 -20.75 2.18 4.41
C TYR A 33 -21.83 1.55 5.30
N PRO A 34 -22.28 2.24 6.37
CA PRO A 34 -23.49 1.84 7.07
C PRO A 34 -24.69 1.89 6.11
N LEU A 35 -25.69 1.07 6.42
CA LEU A 35 -26.99 1.10 5.75
C LEU A 35 -28.02 1.64 6.74
N ASP A 36 -28.64 2.78 6.42
CA ASP A 36 -29.82 3.29 7.11
C ASP A 36 -31.06 2.95 6.27
N ASP A 37 -31.93 2.08 6.80
CA ASP A 37 -33.09 1.51 6.07
C ASP A 37 -32.77 0.96 4.66
N GLY A 38 -31.55 0.42 4.50
CA GLY A 38 -31.06 -0.14 3.22
C GLY A 38 -30.41 0.87 2.27
N ALA A 39 -30.45 2.16 2.60
CA ALA A 39 -29.74 3.21 1.88
C ALA A 39 -28.31 3.37 2.41
N PRO A 40 -27.29 3.51 1.54
CA PRO A 40 -25.94 3.89 1.95
C PRO A 40 -25.94 5.24 2.65
N GLU A 41 -25.28 5.32 3.80
CA GLU A 41 -24.99 6.59 4.47
C GLU A 41 -23.49 6.86 4.34
N LEU A 42 -23.14 7.85 3.51
CA LEU A 42 -21.75 8.21 3.21
C LEU A 42 -21.29 9.39 4.05
N GLY A 43 -20.06 9.30 4.57
CA GLY A 43 -19.46 10.42 5.29
C GLY A 43 -19.25 11.63 4.39
N GLY A 44 -19.48 12.83 4.90
CA GLY A 44 -19.37 14.10 4.17
C GLY A 44 -17.95 14.48 3.75
N GLY A 45 -16.94 13.71 4.13
CA GLY A 45 -15.53 13.93 3.78
C GLY A 45 -14.76 14.82 4.75
N SER A 46 -15.41 15.29 5.82
CA SER A 46 -14.79 16.15 6.83
C SER A 46 -13.87 15.37 7.77
N ASP A 47 -13.12 16.07 8.63
CA ASP A 47 -12.27 15.45 9.65
C ASP A 47 -13.08 14.62 10.65
N ASP A 48 -14.27 15.11 11.03
CA ASP A 48 -15.18 14.46 11.97
C ASP A 48 -16.07 13.38 11.33
N ASP A 49 -16.19 13.41 9.99
CA ASP A 49 -17.06 12.54 9.21
C ASP A 49 -16.38 12.15 7.87
N PRO A 50 -15.37 11.25 7.93
CA PRO A 50 -14.56 10.89 6.77
C PRO A 50 -15.36 10.11 5.73
N LEU A 51 -15.18 10.47 4.46
CA LEU A 51 -15.69 9.66 3.35
C LEU A 51 -14.74 8.48 3.15
N VAL A 52 -15.29 7.27 3.12
CA VAL A 52 -14.58 6.10 2.63
C VAL A 52 -15.58 5.23 1.85
N ILE A 53 -15.21 4.80 0.64
CA ILE A 53 -16.00 3.88 -0.17
C ILE A 53 -15.07 2.85 -0.81
N GLY A 54 -15.35 1.58 -0.58
CA GLY A 54 -14.71 0.46 -1.24
C GLY A 54 -15.40 0.10 -2.56
N ILE A 55 -14.62 -0.21 -3.59
CA ILE A 55 -15.09 -0.71 -4.90
C ILE A 55 -14.32 -1.99 -5.22
N THR A 56 -15.04 -3.05 -5.58
CA THR A 56 -14.44 -4.35 -5.96
C THR A 56 -15.38 -5.15 -6.87
N SER A 57 -15.00 -6.35 -7.25
CA SER A 57 -15.88 -7.38 -7.80
C SER A 57 -15.52 -8.73 -7.19
N THR A 58 -16.41 -9.72 -7.28
CA THR A 58 -16.10 -11.02 -6.68
C THR A 58 -14.91 -11.68 -7.38
N PHE A 59 -14.74 -11.45 -8.69
CA PHE A 59 -13.59 -11.87 -9.47
C PHE A 59 -12.27 -11.33 -8.89
N LEU A 60 -12.21 -10.02 -8.57
CA LEU A 60 -11.01 -9.39 -8.02
C LEU A 60 -10.67 -9.95 -6.62
N LEU A 61 -11.67 -10.14 -5.76
CA LEU A 61 -11.44 -10.73 -4.43
C LEU A 61 -10.98 -12.19 -4.53
N LYS A 62 -11.54 -12.97 -5.45
CA LYS A 62 -11.14 -14.37 -5.70
C LYS A 62 -9.71 -14.50 -6.22
N ALA A 63 -9.14 -13.46 -6.84
CA ALA A 63 -7.74 -13.47 -7.28
C ALA A 63 -6.79 -13.71 -6.11
N ALA A 64 -7.14 -13.25 -4.89
CA ALA A 64 -6.32 -13.45 -3.70
C ALA A 64 -6.65 -14.70 -2.88
N ALA A 65 -7.33 -15.66 -3.50
CA ALA A 65 -7.56 -16.98 -2.91
C ALA A 65 -6.32 -17.91 -2.99
N TRP A 66 -5.12 -17.37 -3.15
CA TRP A 66 -3.90 -18.17 -3.16
C TRP A 66 -3.35 -18.38 -1.73
N ASP A 67 -2.32 -19.21 -1.62
CA ASP A 67 -1.61 -19.36 -0.34
C ASP A 67 -0.93 -18.03 0.03
N PRO A 68 -1.00 -17.54 1.29
CA PRO A 68 -0.39 -16.27 1.68
C PRO A 68 1.12 -16.18 1.45
N GLY A 69 1.81 -17.32 1.33
CA GLY A 69 3.22 -17.40 1.00
C GLY A 69 3.54 -17.25 -0.49
N THR A 70 2.53 -17.27 -1.36
CA THR A 70 2.70 -17.24 -2.82
C THR A 70 2.30 -15.91 -3.46
N PHE A 71 2.12 -14.85 -2.67
CA PHE A 71 1.89 -13.50 -3.16
C PHE A 71 2.44 -12.44 -2.22
N VAL A 72 2.60 -11.22 -2.74
CA VAL A 72 2.81 -10.00 -1.95
C VAL A 72 1.55 -9.15 -2.08
N PHE A 73 0.95 -8.78 -0.95
CA PHE A 73 -0.14 -7.81 -0.92
C PHE A 73 0.43 -6.41 -1.05
N HIS A 74 -0.19 -5.55 -1.85
CA HIS A 74 0.21 -4.17 -2.08
C HIS A 74 -0.92 -3.25 -1.64
N MET A 75 -0.55 -2.17 -0.96
CA MET A 75 -1.43 -1.06 -0.62
C MET A 75 -0.72 0.24 -0.96
N ASP A 76 -1.25 0.97 -1.94
CA ASP A 76 -0.64 2.20 -2.47
C ASP A 76 -1.68 3.31 -2.56
N ALA A 77 -1.33 4.52 -2.12
CA ALA A 77 -2.23 5.66 -2.14
C ALA A 77 -1.88 6.61 -3.30
N THR A 78 -2.71 6.63 -4.34
CA THR A 78 -2.57 7.56 -5.47
C THR A 78 -3.44 8.81 -5.30
N PHE A 79 -2.88 9.96 -5.65
CA PHE A 79 -3.57 11.25 -5.66
C PHE A 79 -3.65 11.72 -7.10
N LYS A 80 -4.73 11.39 -7.83
CA LYS A 80 -5.04 12.02 -9.13
C LYS A 80 -6.33 11.58 -9.82
N LEU A 81 -7.08 10.62 -9.28
CA LEU A 81 -8.22 10.04 -10.01
C LEU A 81 -9.55 10.80 -9.86
N VAL A 82 -9.66 11.77 -8.95
CA VAL A 82 -10.90 12.51 -8.70
C VAL A 82 -10.71 14.02 -8.73
N THR A 83 -11.74 14.75 -9.17
CA THR A 83 -11.78 16.22 -9.26
C THR A 83 -11.57 16.93 -7.92
N CYS A 84 -11.93 16.27 -6.81
CA CYS A 84 -11.72 16.74 -5.44
C CYS A 84 -10.35 16.37 -4.85
N ALA A 85 -9.49 15.71 -5.62
CA ALA A 85 -8.17 15.20 -5.19
C ALA A 85 -8.20 14.27 -3.97
N TYR A 86 -9.32 13.58 -3.69
CA TYR A 86 -9.33 12.52 -2.68
C TYR A 86 -8.32 11.42 -3.04
N PRO A 87 -7.54 10.96 -2.05
CA PRO A 87 -6.70 9.79 -2.23
C PRO A 87 -7.53 8.57 -2.64
N VAL A 88 -7.00 7.83 -3.62
CA VAL A 88 -7.46 6.49 -3.94
C VAL A 88 -6.44 5.51 -3.44
N ILE A 89 -6.85 4.62 -2.53
CA ILE A 89 -6.02 3.51 -2.07
C ILE A 89 -6.28 2.32 -2.99
N VAL A 90 -5.24 1.84 -3.65
CA VAL A 90 -5.28 0.64 -4.49
C VAL A 90 -4.76 -0.53 -3.67
N CYS A 91 -5.61 -1.54 -3.51
CA CYS A 91 -5.27 -2.81 -2.87
C CYS A 91 -5.20 -3.91 -3.92
N GLY A 92 -4.15 -4.71 -3.89
CA GLY A 92 -4.06 -5.88 -4.77
C GLY A 92 -2.91 -6.80 -4.38
N ILE A 93 -2.68 -7.83 -5.17
CA ILE A 93 -1.59 -8.77 -4.95
C ILE A 93 -0.69 -8.87 -6.17
N SER A 94 0.59 -9.14 -5.95
CA SER A 94 1.50 -9.56 -7.02
C SER A 94 1.90 -11.02 -6.88
N ASP A 95 1.91 -11.74 -8.00
CA ASP A 95 2.37 -13.13 -8.06
C ASP A 95 3.89 -13.25 -8.35
N ALA A 96 4.38 -14.49 -8.40
CA ALA A 96 5.77 -14.81 -8.71
C ALA A 96 6.14 -14.54 -10.20
N ALA A 97 5.15 -14.29 -11.06
CA ALA A 97 5.37 -13.82 -12.43
C ALA A 97 5.40 -12.29 -12.52
N ARG A 98 5.42 -11.60 -11.36
CA ARG A 98 5.45 -10.14 -11.22
C ARG A 98 4.24 -9.46 -11.85
N GLN A 99 3.11 -10.18 -11.97
CA GLN A 99 1.84 -9.62 -12.40
C GLN A 99 1.08 -9.11 -11.20
N PHE A 100 0.43 -7.95 -11.36
CA PHE A 100 -0.46 -7.40 -10.35
C PHE A 100 -1.91 -7.76 -10.65
N HIS A 101 -2.60 -8.13 -9.60
CA HIS A 101 -4.01 -8.50 -9.61
C HIS A 101 -4.71 -7.56 -8.62
N PRO A 102 -5.44 -6.54 -9.10
CA PRO A 102 -6.21 -5.68 -8.24
C PRO A 102 -7.21 -6.49 -7.42
N MET A 103 -7.45 -6.06 -6.18
CA MET A 103 -8.45 -6.65 -5.30
C MET A 103 -9.56 -5.67 -4.98
N ALA A 104 -9.19 -4.45 -4.59
CA ALA A 104 -10.14 -3.42 -4.19
C ALA A 104 -9.54 -2.03 -4.38
N PHE A 105 -10.41 -1.06 -4.58
CA PHE A 105 -10.08 0.35 -4.65
C PHE A 105 -10.86 1.06 -3.56
N PHE A 106 -10.22 1.96 -2.81
CA PHE A 106 -10.90 2.79 -1.82
C PHE A 106 -10.77 4.24 -2.20
N ILE A 107 -11.88 4.95 -2.26
CA ILE A 107 -11.88 6.41 -2.29
C ILE A 107 -11.96 6.86 -0.84
N THR A 108 -11.00 7.67 -0.37
CA THR A 108 -11.04 8.17 0.99
C THR A 108 -10.72 9.66 1.07
N SER A 109 -11.39 10.39 1.95
CA SER A 109 -11.08 11.81 2.15
C SER A 109 -9.78 12.05 2.91
N GLN A 110 -9.29 11.06 3.66
CA GLN A 110 -8.14 11.19 4.55
C GLN A 110 -7.27 9.93 4.59
N LYS A 111 -5.99 10.08 4.94
CA LYS A 111 -5.04 8.96 5.10
C LYS A 111 -4.54 8.81 6.53
N THR A 112 -5.44 8.78 7.51
CA THR A 112 -5.03 8.51 8.89
C THR A 112 -4.98 7.00 9.17
N VAL A 113 -4.40 6.64 10.32
CA VAL A 113 -4.41 5.26 10.81
C VAL A 113 -5.83 4.68 10.83
N VAL A 114 -6.82 5.49 11.18
CA VAL A 114 -8.23 5.07 11.26
C VAL A 114 -8.76 4.70 9.89
N GLN A 115 -8.54 5.53 8.86
CA GLN A 115 -9.01 5.23 7.50
C GLN A 115 -8.30 4.02 6.90
N TYR A 116 -6.98 3.89 7.06
CA TYR A 116 -6.26 2.69 6.61
C TYR A 116 -6.77 1.42 7.30
N ALA A 117 -6.94 1.47 8.63
CA ALA A 117 -7.45 0.31 9.37
C ALA A 117 -8.91 -0.01 9.00
N HIS A 118 -9.74 0.99 8.75
CA HIS A 118 -11.13 0.80 8.34
C HIS A 118 -11.22 0.17 6.94
N ALA A 119 -10.52 0.74 5.94
CA ALA A 119 -10.45 0.18 4.59
C ALA A 119 -9.95 -1.28 4.60
N LEU A 120 -8.90 -1.58 5.36
CA LEU A 120 -8.37 -2.94 5.49
C LEU A 120 -9.37 -3.91 6.13
N ARG A 121 -10.04 -3.51 7.23
CA ARG A 121 -11.05 -4.37 7.88
C ARG A 121 -12.21 -4.66 6.93
N SER A 122 -12.74 -3.64 6.28
CA SER A 122 -13.85 -3.78 5.35
C SER A 122 -13.48 -4.66 4.14
N MET A 123 -12.25 -4.52 3.62
CA MET A 123 -11.72 -5.43 2.59
C MET A 123 -11.67 -6.89 3.10
N MET A 124 -11.18 -7.10 4.32
CA MET A 124 -11.07 -8.44 4.91
C MET A 124 -12.44 -9.06 5.14
N ASP A 125 -13.43 -8.26 5.56
CA ASP A 125 -14.80 -8.70 5.81
C ASP A 125 -15.50 -9.04 4.50
N ILE A 126 -15.44 -8.18 3.48
CA ILE A 126 -16.05 -8.47 2.18
C ILE A 126 -15.37 -9.64 1.48
N TYR A 127 -14.04 -9.77 1.61
CA TYR A 127 -13.32 -10.95 1.14
C TYR A 127 -13.84 -12.22 1.82
N LYS A 128 -14.05 -12.19 3.14
CA LYS A 128 -14.58 -13.35 3.88
C LYS A 128 -15.99 -13.72 3.43
N VAL A 129 -16.84 -12.74 3.14
CA VAL A 129 -18.18 -12.96 2.59
C VAL A 129 -18.10 -13.64 1.21
N VAL A 130 -17.26 -13.11 0.31
CA VAL A 130 -17.17 -13.58 -1.08
C VAL A 130 -16.41 -14.90 -1.24
N VAL A 131 -15.29 -15.05 -0.55
CA VAL A 131 -14.37 -16.20 -0.68
C VAL A 131 -14.65 -17.27 0.38
N GLY A 132 -15.40 -16.95 1.42
CA GLY A 132 -15.82 -17.90 2.46
C GLY A 132 -14.75 -18.24 3.50
N ARG A 133 -13.63 -17.51 3.52
CA ARG A 133 -12.53 -17.71 4.49
C ARG A 133 -11.79 -16.41 4.80
N PRO A 134 -11.04 -16.32 5.93
CA PRO A 134 -10.29 -15.12 6.27
C PRO A 134 -9.25 -14.76 5.20
N PHE A 135 -9.08 -13.45 4.96
CA PHE A 135 -7.96 -12.94 4.18
C PHE A 135 -6.70 -12.97 5.04
N LEU A 136 -5.66 -13.67 4.57
CA LEU A 136 -4.40 -13.86 5.29
C LEU A 136 -3.25 -13.38 4.40
N VAL A 137 -2.29 -12.67 4.98
CA VAL A 137 -1.17 -12.06 4.27
C VAL A 137 0.12 -12.36 5.00
N ARG A 138 1.15 -12.80 4.27
CA ARG A 138 2.52 -12.98 4.80
C ARG A 138 3.43 -11.80 4.46
N TYR A 139 3.25 -11.19 3.29
CA TYR A 139 4.04 -10.05 2.83
C TYR A 139 3.12 -8.92 2.42
N CYS A 140 3.33 -7.74 2.99
CA CYS A 140 2.57 -6.53 2.68
C CYS A 140 3.55 -5.44 2.25
N MET A 141 3.49 -4.97 1.01
CA MET A 141 4.26 -3.84 0.52
C MET A 141 3.39 -2.59 0.53
N GLY A 142 3.96 -1.48 0.97
CA GLY A 142 3.23 -0.21 0.99
C GLY A 142 4.12 1.02 0.87
N ASP A 143 3.59 2.16 1.31
CA ASP A 143 4.18 3.48 1.20
C ASP A 143 5.06 3.80 2.41
N ALA A 144 5.90 4.83 2.28
CA ALA A 144 6.70 5.34 3.39
C ALA A 144 5.85 6.25 4.31
N GLU A 145 4.76 5.69 4.86
CA GLU A 145 3.76 6.42 5.64
C GLU A 145 3.45 5.70 6.97
N ASP A 146 3.72 6.36 8.10
CA ASP A 146 3.49 5.79 9.45
C ASP A 146 2.02 5.41 9.65
N ALA A 147 1.09 6.20 9.11
CA ALA A 147 -0.34 5.93 9.22
C ALA A 147 -0.72 4.60 8.57
N GLN A 148 -0.11 4.28 7.42
CA GLN A 148 -0.36 3.05 6.69
C GLN A 148 0.20 1.83 7.41
N ILE A 149 1.45 1.89 7.87
CA ILE A 149 2.06 0.80 8.67
C ILE A 149 1.20 0.52 9.92
N ASN A 150 0.84 1.56 10.67
CA ASN A 150 0.03 1.40 11.87
C ASN A 150 -1.36 0.83 11.57
N GLY A 151 -1.97 1.21 10.44
CA GLY A 151 -3.23 0.62 9.97
C GLY A 151 -3.10 -0.88 9.66
N VAL A 152 -2.02 -1.28 9.00
CA VAL A 152 -1.69 -2.70 8.72
C VAL A 152 -1.46 -3.48 10.02
N GLU A 153 -0.72 -2.92 10.97
CA GLU A 153 -0.45 -3.54 12.27
C GLU A 153 -1.76 -3.80 13.06
N GLN A 154 -2.68 -2.84 13.05
CA GLN A 154 -3.98 -2.95 13.71
C GLN A 154 -4.98 -3.90 13.02
N THR A 155 -4.64 -4.45 11.85
CA THR A 155 -5.55 -5.23 11.00
C THR A 155 -4.89 -6.50 10.47
N LEU A 156 -4.17 -6.41 9.34
CA LEU A 156 -3.54 -7.51 8.66
C LEU A 156 -2.43 -8.17 9.47
N ALA A 157 -1.79 -7.49 10.44
CA ALA A 157 -0.82 -8.13 11.33
C ALA A 157 -1.45 -8.61 12.66
N ALA A 158 -2.56 -7.99 13.08
CA ALA A 158 -3.21 -8.30 14.35
C ALA A 158 -3.65 -9.78 14.47
N PRO A 159 -3.64 -10.37 15.68
CA PRO A 159 -4.11 -11.74 15.88
C PRO A 159 -5.55 -11.95 15.38
N CYS A 160 -5.80 -13.09 14.73
CA CYS A 160 -7.11 -13.44 14.19
C CYS A 160 -7.65 -14.67 14.91
N ALA A 161 -8.74 -14.53 15.69
CA ALA A 161 -9.33 -15.64 16.42
C ALA A 161 -9.81 -16.77 15.50
N SER A 162 -10.28 -16.43 14.29
CA SER A 162 -10.69 -17.42 13.27
C SER A 162 -9.52 -18.05 12.50
N ALA A 163 -8.28 -17.58 12.71
CA ALA A 163 -7.08 -18.15 12.11
C ALA A 163 -5.89 -18.13 13.10
N PRO A 164 -5.89 -19.01 14.12
CA PRO A 164 -4.84 -19.05 15.14
C PRO A 164 -3.43 -19.35 14.59
N SER A 165 -3.37 -20.03 13.44
CA SER A 165 -2.14 -20.37 12.72
C SER A 165 -1.81 -19.38 11.60
N LYS A 166 -2.30 -18.13 11.68
CA LYS A 166 -1.99 -17.07 10.72
C LYS A 166 -0.47 -16.84 10.65
N PRO A 167 0.11 -16.68 9.44
CA PRO A 167 1.53 -16.38 9.31
C PRO A 167 1.88 -15.01 9.90
N GLU A 168 3.11 -14.86 10.39
CA GLU A 168 3.67 -13.55 10.72
C GLU A 168 3.71 -12.68 9.44
N LEU A 169 3.24 -11.44 9.56
CA LEU A 169 3.25 -10.49 8.47
C LEU A 169 4.59 -9.75 8.43
N HIS A 170 5.22 -9.74 7.26
CA HIS A 170 6.37 -8.93 6.96
C HIS A 170 5.92 -7.70 6.17
N TYR A 171 5.94 -6.53 6.81
CA TYR A 171 5.78 -5.26 6.12
C TYR A 171 7.06 -4.95 5.32
N LEU A 172 6.91 -4.76 4.02
CA LEU A 172 7.96 -4.47 3.05
C LEU A 172 7.83 -3.02 2.60
N MET A 173 8.96 -2.36 2.48
CA MET A 173 9.01 -0.97 2.04
C MET A 173 9.27 -0.94 0.53
N CYS A 174 8.29 -0.45 -0.23
CA CYS A 174 8.40 -0.22 -1.67
C CYS A 174 9.68 0.56 -2.05
N PHE A 175 10.51 -0.05 -2.90
CA PHE A 175 11.78 0.55 -3.31
C PHE A 175 11.61 1.81 -4.17
N PHE A 176 10.54 1.91 -4.97
CA PHE A 176 10.24 3.15 -5.69
C PHE A 176 10.05 4.31 -4.71
N HIS A 177 9.30 4.11 -3.63
CA HIS A 177 9.09 5.13 -2.60
C HIS A 177 10.39 5.52 -1.88
N VAL A 178 11.35 4.59 -1.72
CA VAL A 178 12.70 4.93 -1.26
C VAL A 178 13.35 5.89 -2.25
N VAL A 179 13.38 5.56 -3.54
CA VAL A 179 14.02 6.35 -4.60
C VAL A 179 13.35 7.72 -4.80
N GLU A 180 12.02 7.79 -4.78
CA GLU A 180 11.23 9.03 -4.75
C GLU A 180 11.65 9.95 -3.61
N ASN A 181 11.77 9.39 -2.41
CA ASN A 181 12.23 10.16 -1.25
C ASN A 181 13.68 10.61 -1.42
N MET A 182 14.55 9.84 -2.08
CA MET A 182 15.90 10.29 -2.40
C MET A 182 15.88 11.49 -3.35
N LYS A 183 15.04 11.47 -4.40
CA LYS A 183 14.92 12.60 -5.35
C LYS A 183 14.62 13.93 -4.65
N LYS A 184 13.84 13.90 -3.57
CA LYS A 184 13.48 15.08 -2.76
C LYS A 184 14.66 15.59 -1.91
N ARG A 185 15.65 14.74 -1.61
CA ARG A 185 16.76 15.03 -0.67
C ARG A 185 18.06 15.41 -1.34
N VAL A 186 18.26 14.98 -2.58
CA VAL A 186 19.49 15.23 -3.35
C VAL A 186 19.51 16.45 -4.31
N PRO A 187 18.47 17.29 -4.52
CA PRO A 187 18.51 18.31 -5.59
C PRO A 187 19.69 19.28 -5.51
N SER A 188 20.05 19.70 -4.30
CA SER A 188 21.12 20.66 -4.02
C SER A 188 22.53 20.07 -4.05
N LEU A 189 22.67 18.75 -4.16
CA LEU A 189 23.97 18.07 -4.16
C LEU A 189 24.67 18.18 -5.51
N SER A 190 26.00 18.09 -5.48
CA SER A 190 26.80 17.93 -6.69
C SER A 190 26.41 16.66 -7.48
N ASN A 191 26.67 16.64 -8.79
CA ASN A 191 26.39 15.46 -9.62
C ASN A 191 27.14 14.21 -9.14
N ASN A 192 28.37 14.38 -8.65
CA ASN A 192 29.17 13.30 -8.08
C ASN A 192 28.53 12.75 -6.80
N ALA A 193 28.04 13.63 -5.92
CA ALA A 193 27.34 13.21 -4.71
C ALA A 193 26.01 12.51 -5.03
N LYS A 194 25.22 13.02 -5.99
CA LYS A 194 24.00 12.34 -6.49
C LYS A 194 24.32 10.93 -6.98
N TYR A 195 25.34 10.79 -7.83
CA TYR A 195 25.79 9.49 -8.33
C TYR A 195 26.17 8.54 -7.20
N LEU A 196 26.95 9.00 -6.22
CA LEU A 196 27.33 8.20 -5.06
C LEU A 196 26.13 7.75 -4.22
N VAL A 197 25.14 8.63 -4.02
CA VAL A 197 23.90 8.28 -3.29
C VAL A 197 23.16 7.17 -4.02
N TYR A 198 22.80 7.37 -5.28
CA TYR A 198 21.99 6.39 -6.00
C TYR A 198 22.73 5.07 -6.17
N ARG A 199 24.01 5.09 -6.58
CA ARG A 199 24.79 3.86 -6.74
C ARG A 199 24.78 2.99 -5.49
N GLN A 200 25.07 3.56 -4.33
CA GLN A 200 25.11 2.77 -3.08
C GLN A 200 23.73 2.27 -2.66
N ILE A 201 22.66 3.03 -2.92
CA ILE A 201 21.28 2.59 -2.64
C ILE A 201 20.88 1.41 -3.51
N TYR A 202 21.19 1.45 -4.81
CA TYR A 202 20.94 0.33 -5.70
C TYR A 202 21.80 -0.89 -5.33
N ASP A 203 23.09 -0.69 -5.01
CA ASP A 203 23.96 -1.78 -4.51
C ASP A 203 23.36 -2.45 -3.25
N MET A 204 22.82 -1.65 -2.32
CA MET A 204 22.16 -2.15 -1.11
C MET A 204 20.83 -2.87 -1.42
N HIS A 205 20.02 -2.35 -2.34
CA HIS A 205 18.73 -2.94 -2.70
C HIS A 205 18.90 -4.35 -3.27
N TYR A 206 19.94 -4.53 -4.11
CA TYR A 206 20.26 -5.80 -4.78
C TYR A 206 21.26 -6.68 -4.02
N ALA A 207 21.52 -6.39 -2.74
CA ALA A 207 22.32 -7.28 -1.91
C ALA A 207 21.69 -8.68 -1.83
N ARG A 208 22.51 -9.73 -2.00
CA ARG A 208 22.07 -11.13 -2.07
C ARG A 208 21.64 -11.68 -0.71
N ASP A 209 22.25 -11.18 0.35
CA ASP A 209 21.99 -11.60 1.72
C ASP A 209 22.27 -10.47 2.72
N ALA A 210 21.95 -10.73 3.99
CA ALA A 210 22.10 -9.76 5.06
C ALA A 210 23.57 -9.39 5.33
N THR A 211 24.53 -10.29 5.06
CA THR A 211 25.96 -10.04 5.26
C THR A 211 26.51 -9.10 4.18
N GLU A 212 26.15 -9.36 2.92
CA GLU A 212 26.48 -8.47 1.81
C GLU A 212 25.82 -7.10 2.00
N PHE A 213 24.55 -7.07 2.40
CA PHE A 213 23.85 -5.81 2.70
C PHE A 213 24.58 -5.00 3.77
N ALA A 214 24.92 -5.62 4.91
CA ALA A 214 25.63 -4.95 6.00
C ALA A 214 26.99 -4.38 5.54
N THR A 215 27.73 -5.15 4.74
CA THR A 215 29.01 -4.72 4.17
C THR A 215 28.87 -3.52 3.25
N ILE A 216 27.88 -3.53 2.35
CA ILE A 216 27.61 -2.42 1.43
C ILE A 216 27.14 -1.20 2.21
N GLN A 217 26.25 -1.39 3.19
CA GLN A 217 25.71 -0.32 4.03
C GLN A 217 26.80 0.38 4.83
N GLU A 218 27.72 -0.36 5.46
CA GLU A 218 28.83 0.22 6.22
C GLU A 218 29.76 1.04 5.31
N ARG A 219 30.11 0.48 4.15
CA ARG A 219 30.91 1.19 3.15
C ARG A 219 30.22 2.45 2.64
N ALA A 220 28.91 2.38 2.35
CA ALA A 220 28.12 3.50 1.88
C ALA A 220 28.09 4.64 2.92
N ASP A 221 27.83 4.31 4.19
CA ASP A 221 27.82 5.30 5.28
C ASP A 221 29.20 5.97 5.44
N ALA A 222 30.29 5.20 5.41
CA ALA A 222 31.64 5.75 5.46
C ALA A 222 31.95 6.70 4.28
N LEU A 223 31.58 6.30 3.05
CA LEU A 223 31.77 7.12 1.85
C LEU A 223 30.96 8.42 1.91
N TRP A 224 29.70 8.35 2.33
CA TRP A 224 28.85 9.53 2.46
C TRP A 224 29.34 10.47 3.56
N ARG A 225 29.84 9.95 4.69
CA ARG A 225 30.38 10.78 5.78
C ARG A 225 31.70 11.47 5.42
N ALA A 226 32.50 10.87 4.54
CA ALA A 226 33.74 11.45 4.05
C ALA A 226 33.50 12.70 3.18
N VAL A 227 32.33 12.81 2.55
CA VAL A 227 31.95 13.96 1.71
C VAL A 227 31.13 14.96 2.54
N PRO A 228 31.61 16.19 2.80
CA PRO A 228 30.93 17.14 3.69
C PRO A 228 29.46 17.43 3.32
N GLU A 229 29.15 17.56 2.02
CA GLU A 229 27.78 17.80 1.54
C GLU A 229 26.81 16.63 1.77
N LEU A 230 27.33 15.40 1.98
CA LEU A 230 26.54 14.18 2.17
C LEU A 230 26.30 13.80 3.63
N ARG A 231 26.92 14.47 4.60
CA ARG A 231 26.78 14.09 6.03
C ARG A 231 25.33 14.12 6.52
N ARG A 232 24.60 15.20 6.20
CA ARG A 232 23.17 15.31 6.55
C ARG A 232 22.33 14.24 5.85
N PHE A 233 22.69 13.90 4.62
CA PHE A 233 22.05 12.82 3.89
C PHE A 233 22.31 11.46 4.57
N ALA A 234 23.54 11.18 4.99
CA ALA A 234 23.88 9.94 5.68
C ALA A 234 23.11 9.80 7.00
N ASP A 235 23.00 10.87 7.80
CA ASP A 235 22.23 10.86 9.05
C ASP A 235 20.75 10.59 8.79
N TYR A 236 20.15 11.27 7.80
CA TYR A 236 18.79 11.00 7.36
C TYR A 236 18.61 9.54 6.91
N PHE A 237 19.52 9.05 6.07
CA PHE A 237 19.40 7.71 5.50
C PHE A 237 19.47 6.62 6.57
N GLN A 238 20.41 6.75 7.51
CA GLN A 238 20.53 5.86 8.66
C GLN A 238 19.27 5.84 9.53
N GLN A 239 18.73 7.02 9.84
CA GLN A 239 17.57 7.13 10.71
C GLN A 239 16.32 6.57 10.05
N THR A 240 16.07 6.91 8.79
CA THR A 240 14.82 6.55 8.10
C THR A 240 14.88 5.17 7.47
N TRP A 241 15.93 4.81 6.74
CA TRP A 241 15.91 3.62 5.87
C TRP A 241 16.69 2.43 6.42
N ILE A 242 17.39 2.60 7.54
CA ILE A 242 18.15 1.51 8.19
C ILE A 242 17.60 1.20 9.58
N ARG A 243 17.29 2.23 10.40
CA ARG A 243 16.95 2.05 11.83
C ARG A 243 15.46 2.17 12.15
N SER A 244 14.61 2.49 11.18
CA SER A 244 13.17 2.64 11.39
C SER A 244 12.38 1.40 10.94
N CYS A 245 11.05 1.44 11.10
CA CYS A 245 10.13 0.45 10.53
C CYS A 245 10.19 0.36 9.00
N PHE A 246 10.71 1.37 8.30
CA PHE A 246 10.86 1.40 6.84
C PHE A 246 12.14 0.70 6.33
N CYS A 247 12.82 -0.12 7.14
CA CYS A 247 14.12 -0.69 6.79
C CYS A 247 14.09 -1.83 5.76
N LYS A 248 12.93 -2.48 5.54
CA LYS A 248 12.78 -3.69 4.72
C LYS A 248 12.49 -3.38 3.24
N TRP A 249 13.41 -2.71 2.55
CA TRP A 249 13.30 -2.35 1.13
C TRP A 249 14.28 -3.11 0.22
N GLN A 250 15.07 -4.03 0.77
CA GLN A 250 16.03 -4.84 0.01
C GLN A 250 15.35 -6.09 -0.56
N CYS A 251 15.83 -6.56 -1.72
CA CYS A 251 15.29 -7.76 -2.39
C CYS A 251 15.31 -9.01 -1.50
N LEU A 252 16.29 -9.11 -0.59
CA LEU A 252 16.42 -10.23 0.34
C LEU A 252 15.22 -10.43 1.28
N TRP A 253 14.38 -9.41 1.49
CA TRP A 253 13.16 -9.52 2.31
C TRP A 253 11.94 -9.97 1.52
N SER A 254 11.97 -9.81 0.20
CA SER A 254 10.90 -10.27 -0.67
C SER A 254 11.05 -11.77 -0.95
N PRO A 255 9.94 -12.52 -1.08
CA PRO A 255 10.01 -13.90 -1.53
C PRO A 255 10.66 -13.97 -2.92
N THR A 256 11.44 -15.02 -3.17
CA THR A 256 12.19 -15.17 -4.43
C THR A 256 11.25 -15.19 -5.63
N GLY A 257 11.53 -14.36 -6.64
CA GLY A 257 10.76 -14.29 -7.90
C GLY A 257 9.65 -13.23 -7.94
N PHE A 258 9.31 -12.62 -6.81
CA PHE A 258 8.22 -11.63 -6.72
C PHE A 258 8.64 -10.24 -7.18
N ALA A 259 7.66 -9.36 -7.38
CA ALA A 259 7.91 -7.97 -7.76
C ALA A 259 8.63 -7.22 -6.62
N GLU A 260 9.83 -6.70 -6.93
CA GLU A 260 10.70 -5.96 -6.00
C GLU A 260 10.33 -4.46 -5.95
N THR A 261 9.45 -4.05 -6.85
CA THR A 261 8.82 -2.73 -6.96
C THR A 261 7.31 -2.94 -7.17
N ASN A 262 6.47 -2.06 -6.62
CA ASN A 262 5.05 -1.90 -6.94
C ASN A 262 4.79 -1.46 -8.40
N ASN A 263 5.76 -1.63 -9.31
CA ASN A 263 5.71 -1.21 -10.72
C ASN A 263 4.37 -1.50 -11.43
N PRO A 264 3.67 -2.63 -11.22
CA PRO A 264 2.38 -2.81 -11.88
C PRO A 264 1.22 -1.96 -11.31
N VAL A 265 1.31 -1.45 -10.07
CA VAL A 265 0.42 -0.38 -9.55
C VAL A 265 0.83 0.98 -10.11
N GLU A 266 2.14 1.20 -10.29
CA GLU A 266 2.68 2.49 -10.73
C GLU A 266 2.53 2.76 -12.22
N VAL A 267 2.50 1.73 -13.08
CA VAL A 267 2.17 1.88 -14.51
C VAL A 267 0.77 2.50 -14.67
N GLN A 268 -0.16 2.22 -13.74
CA GLN A 268 -1.49 2.84 -13.71
C GLN A 268 -1.49 4.30 -13.22
N GLN A 269 -0.42 4.76 -12.56
CA GLN A 269 -0.28 6.14 -12.06
C GLN A 269 0.54 7.06 -12.98
N SER A 270 1.14 6.48 -14.04
CA SER A 270 2.03 7.18 -14.97
C SER A 270 1.34 7.76 -16.21
N GLU A 271 0.02 7.73 -16.27
CA GLU A 271 -0.81 8.44 -17.27
C GLU A 271 -1.50 9.68 -16.70
#